data_AF-A0A4Q5QGT1-F1
#
_entry.id   AF-A0A4Q5QGT1-F1
#
_cell.length_a   1.000
_cell.length_b   1.000
_cell.length_c   1.000
_cell.angle_alpha   90.00
_cell.angle_beta   90.00
_cell.angle_gamma   90.00
#
_symmetry.space_group_name_H-M   'P 1'
#
loop_
_entity.id
_entity.type
_entity.pdbx_description
1 polymer ?
#
loop_
_entity_poly.entity_id
_entity_poly.type
_entity_poly.pdbx_seq_one_letter_code
_entity_poly.pdbx_strand_id
1 'polypeptide(L)' 'FELHRLWLERERQDEFMGTLINAWLQAGGQAWGVCAGESYVDVGTVHGYREAIRLLGGQATPPPTPVPAAKLEQSKA' A
#
# COMPACT_ATOMS: atom_id res chain seq x y z
N PHE A 1 14.89 -12.38 4.05
CA PHE A 1 16.02 -11.96 4.90
C PHE A 1 16.67 -10.66 4.44
N GLU A 2 16.68 -10.33 3.14
CA GLU A 2 17.38 -9.16 2.60
C GLU A 2 16.82 -7.82 3.09
N LEU A 3 15.50 -7.62 3.10
CA LEU A 3 14.89 -6.39 3.64
C LEU A 3 15.20 -6.20 5.13
N HIS A 4 15.16 -7.28 5.92
CA HIS A 4 15.53 -7.21 7.33
C HIS A 4 17.00 -6.85 7.53
N ARG A 5 17.91 -7.40 6.70
CA ARG A 5 19.32 -7.02 6.70
C ARG A 5 19.50 -5.54 6.36
N LEU A 6 18.82 -5.06 5.30
CA LEU A 6 18.86 -3.65 4.92
C LEU A 6 18.36 -2.75 6.05
N TRP A 7 17.30 -3.13 6.75
CA TRP A 7 16.78 -2.38 7.89
C TRP A 7 17.78 -2.31 9.05
N LEU A 8 18.48 -3.42 9.36
CA LEU A 8 19.54 -3.43 10.36
C LEU A 8 20.74 -2.56 9.95
N GLU A 9 21.16 -2.63 8.69
CA GLU A 9 22.26 -1.81 8.13
C GLU A 9 21.94 -0.30 8.16
N ARG A 10 20.65 0.03 8.06
CA ARG A 10 20.12 1.39 8.19
C ARG A 10 19.79 1.77 9.63
N GLU A 11 20.35 1.03 10.60
CA GLU A 11 20.19 1.27 12.04
C GLU A 11 18.74 1.25 12.53
N ARG A 12 17.86 0.55 11.80
CA ARG A 12 16.42 0.43 12.09
C ARG A 12 15.67 1.78 12.04
N GLN A 13 16.19 2.76 11.31
CA GLN A 13 15.60 4.10 11.23
C GLN A 13 14.28 4.18 10.44
N ASP A 14 13.99 3.18 9.61
CA ASP A 14 12.79 3.18 8.78
C ASP A 14 11.55 2.83 9.63
N GLU A 15 10.78 3.84 10.03
CA GLU A 15 9.54 3.71 10.81
C GLU A 15 8.44 2.95 10.06
N PHE A 16 8.36 3.16 8.74
CA PHE A 16 7.36 2.53 7.88
C PHE A 16 8.02 1.58 6.88
N MET A 17 7.35 0.47 6.59
CA MET A 17 7.79 -0.49 5.56
C MET A 17 8.00 0.18 4.20
N GLY A 18 7.17 1.17 3.85
CA GLY A 18 7.31 1.92 2.61
C GLY A 18 8.65 2.65 2.48
N THR A 19 9.16 3.20 3.59
CA THR A 19 10.48 3.85 3.61
C THR A 19 11.60 2.85 3.32
N LEU A 20 11.53 1.66 3.95
CA LEU A 20 12.49 0.58 3.71
C LEU A 20 12.42 0.04 2.27
N ILE A 21 11.22 -0.14 1.73
CA ILE A 21 11.02 -0.59 0.34
C ILE A 21 11.57 0.44 -0.66
N ASN A 22 11.39 1.74 -0.40
CA ASN A 22 11.97 2.78 -1.25
C ASN A 22 13.50 2.70 -1.26
N ALA A 23 14.14 2.49 -0.10
CA ALA A 23 15.59 2.29 -0.02
C ALA A 23 16.03 1.01 -0.77
N TRP A 24 15.24 -0.06 -0.69
CA TRP A 24 15.50 -1.29 -1.44
C TRP A 24 15.47 -1.07 -2.95
N LEU A 25 14.45 -0.38 -3.46
CA LEU A 25 14.33 -0.06 -4.89
C LEU A 25 15.48 0.85 -5.37
N GLN A 26 15.89 1.85 -4.55
CA GLN A 26 17.03 2.71 -4.85
C GLN A 26 18.36 1.95 -4.94
N ALA A 27 18.51 0.88 -4.17
CA ALA A 27 19.67 -0.01 -4.21
C ALA A 27 19.64 -1.00 -5.40
N GLY A 28 18.67 -0.88 -6.32
CA GLY A 28 18.50 -1.79 -7.46
C GLY A 28 17.70 -3.05 -7.15
N GLY A 29 17.08 -3.10 -5.96
CA GLY A 29 16.15 -4.15 -5.60
C GLY A 29 14.90 -4.17 -6.49
N GLN A 30 14.28 -5.34 -6.63
CA GLN A 30 13.07 -5.52 -7.42
C GLN A 30 11.84 -5.65 -6.53
N ALA A 31 10.69 -5.22 -7.04
CA ALA A 31 9.39 -5.44 -6.43
C ALA A 31 8.35 -5.67 -7.54
N TRP A 32 7.29 -6.41 -7.21
CA TRP A 32 6.18 -6.69 -8.13
C TRP A 32 4.89 -6.14 -7.55
N GLY A 33 4.13 -5.42 -8.37
CA GLY A 33 2.75 -5.06 -8.07
C GLY A 33 1.84 -6.21 -8.45
N VAL A 34 1.10 -6.75 -7.48
CA VAL A 34 0.11 -7.82 -7.72
C VAL A 34 -1.28 -7.24 -7.50
N CYS A 35 -2.09 -7.22 -8.56
CA CYS A 35 -3.52 -6.91 -8.44
C CYS A 35 -4.23 -8.18 -7.97
N ALA A 36 -4.44 -8.29 -6.65
CA ALA A 36 -5.12 -9.41 -6.02
C ALA A 36 -6.28 -8.92 -5.13
N GLY A 37 -7.32 -9.73 -5.00
CA GLY A 37 -8.50 -9.38 -4.20
C GLY A 37 -9.50 -8.48 -4.94
N GLU A 38 -10.66 -8.28 -4.32
CA GLU A 38 -11.78 -7.50 -4.88
C GLU A 38 -11.84 -6.08 -4.30
N SER A 39 -11.36 -5.92 -3.06
CA SER A 39 -11.39 -4.67 -2.29
C SER A 39 -10.17 -4.59 -1.37
N TYR A 40 -9.58 -3.40 -1.24
CA TYR A 40 -8.52 -3.07 -0.29
C TYR A 40 -8.99 -2.01 0.69
N VAL A 41 -8.74 -2.23 1.98
CA VAL A 41 -9.12 -1.30 3.05
C VAL A 41 -7.93 -1.04 3.96
N ASP A 42 -7.63 0.23 4.21
CA ASP A 42 -6.67 0.64 5.23
C ASP A 42 -7.32 0.57 6.61
N VAL A 43 -6.87 -0.36 7.44
CA VAL A 43 -7.40 -0.58 8.80
C VAL A 43 -6.69 0.25 9.88
N GLY A 44 -5.80 1.18 9.49
CA GLY A 44 -5.11 2.09 10.42
C GLY A 44 -6.00 3.12 11.11
N THR A 45 -7.28 3.20 10.71
CA THR A 45 -8.27 4.12 11.29
C THR A 45 -9.53 3.38 11.76
N VAL A 46 -10.28 3.98 12.69
CA VAL A 46 -11.56 3.41 13.15
C VAL A 46 -12.55 3.23 11.99
N HIS A 47 -12.58 4.18 11.05
CA HIS A 47 -13.42 4.08 9.87
C HIS A 47 -13.02 2.87 9.01
N GLY A 48 -11.74 2.74 8.71
CA GLY A 48 -11.22 1.63 7.93
C GLY A 48 -11.40 0.26 8.58
N TYR A 49 -11.22 0.16 9.91
CA TYR A 49 -11.52 -1.06 10.64
C TYR A 49 -13.00 -1.45 10.50
N ARG A 50 -13.93 -0.51 10.67
CA ARG A 50 -15.37 -0.77 10.51
C ARG A 50 -15.71 -1.22 9.09
N GLU A 51 -15.07 -0.63 8.10
CA GLU A 51 -15.25 -1.02 6.71
C GLU A 51 -14.74 -2.44 6.43
N ALA A 52 -13.60 -2.83 6.99
CA ALA A 52 -13.09 -4.20 6.87
C ALA A 52 -14.05 -5.23 7.50
N ILE A 53 -14.62 -4.94 8.68
CA ILE A 53 -15.63 -5.81 9.31
C ILE A 53 -16.88 -5.95 8.44
N ARG A 54 -17.30 -4.87 7.79
CA ARG A 54 -18.45 -4.88 6.88
C ARG A 54 -18.19 -5.73 5.63
N LEU A 55 -16.99 -5.64 5.03
CA LEU A 55 -16.57 -6.50 3.92
C LEU A 55 -16.57 -7.98 4.32
N LEU A 56 -15.99 -8.31 5.48
CA LEU A 56 -15.96 -9.68 6.00
C LEU A 56 -17.36 -10.23 6.30
N GLY A 57 -18.31 -9.37 6.66
CA GLY A 57 -19.72 -9.70 6.85
C GLY A 57 -20.51 -9.91 5.55
N GLY A 58 -19.87 -9.86 4.37
CA GLY A 58 -20.52 -10.02 3.07
C GLY A 58 -21.33 -8.80 2.63
N GLN A 59 -21.20 -7.67 3.33
CA GLN A 59 -21.90 -6.43 3.03
C GLN A 59 -20.99 -5.49 2.23
N ALA A 60 -20.32 -5.95 1.17
CA ALA A 60 -19.46 -5.06 0.39
C ALA A 60 -20.28 -4.02 -0.37
N THR A 61 -19.95 -2.72 -0.19
CA THR A 61 -20.40 -1.71 -1.16
C THR A 61 -19.55 -1.92 -2.42
N PRO A 62 -20.15 -1.96 -3.62
CA PRO A 62 -19.36 -2.04 -4.84
C PRO A 62 -18.30 -0.94 -4.86
N PRO A 63 -17.06 -1.25 -5.29
CA PRO A 63 -16.01 -0.25 -5.37
C PRO A 63 -16.46 0.89 -6.29
N PRO A 64 -16.12 2.16 -5.99
CA PRO A 64 -16.35 3.24 -6.91
C PRO A 64 -15.65 2.91 -8.24
N THR A 65 -16.36 3.11 -9.35
CA THR A 65 -15.85 2.89 -10.71
C THR A 65 -14.44 3.49 -10.83
N PRO A 66 -13.43 2.71 -11.26
CA PRO A 66 -12.07 3.20 -11.33
C PRO A 66 -12.03 4.43 -12.22
N VAL A 67 -11.54 5.55 -11.68
CA VAL A 67 -11.24 6.74 -12.48
C VAL A 67 -10.07 6.34 -13.40
N PRO A 68 -10.21 6.42 -14.73
CA PRO A 68 -9.13 6.07 -15.63
C PRO A 68 -7.88 6.88 -15.31
N ALA A 69 -6.73 6.22 -15.34
CA ALA A 69 -5.39 6.72 -14.98
C ALA A 69 -4.98 8.06 -15.65
N ALA A 70 -5.71 8.51 -16.67
CA ALA A 70 -5.50 9.78 -17.36
C ALA A 70 -5.70 11.03 -16.48
N LYS A 71 -6.25 10.93 -15.27
CA LYS A 71 -6.52 12.10 -14.42
C LYS A 71 -5.40 12.51 -13.47
N LEU A 72 -4.29 11.75 -13.38
CA LEU A 72 -3.14 12.13 -12.53
C LEU A 72 -2.17 13.13 -13.19
N GLU A 73 -2.22 13.34 -14.51
CA GLU A 73 -1.29 14.24 -15.23
C GLU A 73 -1.72 15.72 -15.19
N GLN A 74 -2.96 16.05 -14.78
CA GLN A 74 -3.51 17.42 -14.86
C GLN A 74 -3.53 18.19 -13.53
N SER A 75 -2.67 17.83 -12.58
CA SER A 75 -2.53 18.59 -11.33
C SER A 75 -1.06 18.85 -10.99
N LYS A 76 -0.32 19.37 -11.97
CA LYS A 76 0.85 20.21 -11.73
C LYS A 76 0.80 21.39 -12.71
N ALA A 77 0.26 22.50 -12.24
CA ALA A 77 0.50 23.85 -12.75
C ALA A 77 0.55 24.77 -11.53
#